data_AF-A0A965U9J4-F1
#
_entry.id   AF-A0A965U9J4-F1
#
_cell.length_a   1.000
_cell.length_b   1.000
_cell.length_c   1.000
_cell.angle_alpha   90.00
_cell.angle_beta   90.00
_cell.angle_gamma   90.00
#
_symmetry.space_group_name_H-M   'P 1'
#
loop_
_entity.id
_entity.type
_entity.pdbx_description
1 polymer ?
#
loop_
_entity_poly.entity_id
_entity_poly.type
_entity_poly.pdbx_seq_one_letter_code
_entity_poly.pdbx_strand_id
1 'polypeptide(L)'
;MSEYVCTKSFIVDRYDDDGFFTENQDCIEKGQRFHMTDSSWRLIGGADTVRLEADGGDWLEITKDTLAEYFAQAGEVKQDGC
;
A
#
# COMPACT_ATOMS: atom_id res chain seq x y z
N MET A 1 -5.37 10.67 7.94
CA MET A 1 -4.50 9.93 7.02
C MET A 1 -3.80 8.88 7.85
N SER A 2 -3.95 7.61 7.50
CA SER A 2 -3.28 6.52 8.21
C SER A 2 -1.95 6.24 7.51
N GLU A 3 -0.85 6.36 8.24
CA GLU A 3 0.47 5.99 7.73
C GLU A 3 0.69 4.48 7.90
N TYR A 4 1.26 3.85 6.89
CA TYR A 4 1.61 2.44 6.84
C TYR A 4 3.09 2.28 6.54
N VAL A 5 3.74 1.38 7.27
CA VAL A 5 5.15 1.05 7.07
C VAL A 5 5.24 -0.37 6.57
N CYS A 6 5.93 -0.56 5.46
CA CYS A 6 6.22 -1.89 4.92
C CYS A 6 7.12 -2.65 5.89
N THR A 7 6.72 -3.86 6.28
CA THR A 7 7.40 -4.69 7.29
C THR A 7 8.29 -5.76 6.66
N LYS A 8 8.05 -6.11 5.39
CA LYS A 8 8.77 -7.12 4.61
C LYS A 8 8.85 -6.68 3.15
N SER A 9 10.01 -6.83 2.51
CA SER A 9 10.12 -6.47 1.10
C SER A 9 9.37 -7.46 0.20
N PHE A 10 8.71 -6.96 -0.85
CA PHE A 10 7.96 -7.77 -1.80
C PHE A 10 7.91 -7.09 -3.18
N ILE A 11 7.59 -7.89 -4.20
CA ILE A 11 7.47 -7.41 -5.58
C ILE A 11 5.99 -7.35 -5.92
N VAL A 12 5.58 -6.26 -6.55
CA VAL A 12 4.22 -6.04 -7.04
C VAL A 12 4.25 -5.69 -8.51
N ASP A 13 3.19 -6.08 -9.20
CA ASP A 13 2.94 -5.65 -10.56
C ASP A 13 2.69 -4.14 -10.59
N ARG A 14 3.34 -3.45 -11.54
CA ARG A 14 3.19 -2.00 -11.71
C ARG A 14 2.03 -1.72 -12.65
N TYR A 15 1.25 -0.69 -12.34
CA TYR A 15 0.16 -0.21 -13.16
C TYR A 15 0.39 1.26 -13.52
N ASP A 16 -0.01 1.66 -14.73
CA ASP A 16 0.05 3.06 -15.16
C ASP A 16 -1.13 3.87 -14.59
N ASP A 17 -1.18 5.19 -14.82
CA ASP A 17 -2.20 6.09 -14.26
C ASP A 17 -3.63 5.71 -14.69
N ASP A 18 -3.76 5.09 -15.87
CA ASP A 18 -5.01 4.54 -16.38
C ASP A 18 -5.41 3.18 -15.74
N GLY A 19 -4.61 2.64 -14.83
CA GLY A 19 -4.85 1.34 -14.17
C GLY A 19 -4.53 0.12 -15.06
N PHE A 20 -3.82 0.31 -16.17
CA PHE A 20 -3.37 -0.80 -17.01
C PHE A 20 -2.08 -1.42 -16.46
N PHE A 21 -2.02 -2.75 -16.45
CA PHE A 21 -0.80 -3.48 -16.11
C PHE A 21 0.32 -3.08 -17.06
N THR A 22 1.43 -2.64 -16.48
CA THR A 22 2.69 -2.45 -17.19
C THR A 22 3.49 -3.74 -17.03
N GLU A 23 4.21 -4.21 -18.05
CA GLU A 23 5.09 -5.40 -17.95
C GLU A 23 6.30 -5.19 -17.02
N ASN A 24 6.20 -4.23 -16.11
CA ASN A 24 7.16 -3.83 -15.11
C ASN A 24 6.65 -4.23 -13.73
N GLN A 25 7.60 -4.37 -12.81
CA GLN A 25 7.31 -4.66 -11.42
C GLN A 25 7.99 -3.63 -10.54
N ASP A 26 7.32 -3.25 -9.46
CA ASP A 26 7.89 -2.40 -8.42
C ASP A 26 8.33 -3.27 -7.24
N CYS A 27 9.50 -2.95 -6.69
CA CYS A 27 10.01 -3.57 -5.48
C CYS A 27 9.68 -2.67 -4.30
N ILE A 28 8.80 -3.13 -3.42
CA ILE A 28 8.48 -2.43 -2.19
C ILE A 28 9.47 -2.91 -1.12
N GLU A 29 10.28 -2.01 -0.61
CA GLU A 29 11.30 -2.29 0.38
C GLU A 29 10.74 -2.19 1.80
N LYS A 30 11.20 -3.10 2.67
CA LYS A 30 10.94 -3.00 4.11
C LYS A 30 11.39 -1.62 4.63
N GLY A 31 10.49 -0.98 5.37
CA GLY A 31 10.69 0.33 5.97
C GLY A 31 10.18 1.50 5.11
N GLN A 32 9.81 1.26 3.85
CA GLN A 32 9.11 2.27 3.05
C GLN A 32 7.77 2.66 3.72
N ARG A 33 7.45 3.94 3.61
CA ARG A 33 6.28 4.55 4.23
C ARG A 33 5.28 4.96 3.15
N PHE A 34 4.02 4.72 3.46
CA PHE A 34 2.91 5.06 2.59
C PHE A 34 1.78 5.67 3.42
N HIS A 35 0.98 6.49 2.75
CA HIS A 35 -0.19 7.12 3.33
C HIS A 35 -1.42 6.53 2.66
N MET A 36 -2.33 5.97 3.44
CA MET A 36 -3.63 5.55 2.90
C MET A 36 -4.48 6.79 2.68
N THR A 37 -4.90 6.97 1.43
CA THR A 37 -5.79 8.05 1.06
C THR A 37 -7.20 7.51 0.88
N ASP A 38 -8.18 8.21 1.46
CA ASP A 38 -9.61 7.92 1.30
C ASP A 38 -10.13 8.30 -0.10
N SER A 39 -9.20 8.52 -1.03
CA SER A 39 -9.49 8.87 -2.40
C SER A 39 -10.36 7.77 -2.98
N SER A 40 -11.62 8.11 -3.28
CA SER A 40 -12.63 7.23 -3.90
C SER A 40 -12.24 6.75 -5.32
N TRP A 41 -11.00 7.00 -5.72
CA TRP A 41 -10.36 6.70 -6.99
C TRP A 41 -9.62 5.38 -6.89
N ARG A 42 -10.36 4.27 -7.03
CA ARG A 42 -9.82 2.93 -7.22
C ARG A 42 -9.54 2.74 -8.71
N LEU A 43 -8.28 2.52 -9.08
CA LEU A 43 -7.85 2.43 -10.49
C LEU A 43 -8.05 1.01 -11.03
N ILE A 44 -7.75 -0.03 -10.22
CA ILE A 44 -8.01 -1.44 -10.60
C ILE A 44 -9.44 -1.86 -10.22
N GLY A 45 -10.11 -1.09 -9.36
CA GLY A 45 -11.57 -1.17 -9.16
C GLY A 45 -12.05 -2.37 -8.32
N GLY A 46 -11.14 -3.06 -7.63
CA GLY A 46 -11.52 -4.12 -6.68
C GLY A 46 -12.24 -3.54 -5.46
N ALA A 47 -13.36 -4.14 -5.05
CA ALA A 47 -14.04 -3.73 -3.81
C ALA A 47 -13.15 -3.90 -2.55
N ASP A 48 -12.13 -4.75 -2.66
CA ASP A 48 -11.19 -5.11 -1.60
C ASP A 48 -9.75 -4.62 -1.84
N THR A 49 -9.56 -3.68 -2.77
CA THR A 49 -8.28 -2.97 -2.93
C THR A 49 -8.28 -1.64 -2.19
N VAL A 50 -7.08 -1.22 -1.78
CA VAL A 50 -6.79 0.07 -1.16
C VAL A 50 -5.66 0.73 -1.93
N ARG A 51 -5.70 2.07 -2.01
CA ARG A 51 -4.63 2.88 -2.60
C ARG A 51 -3.76 3.48 -1.49
N LEU A 52 -2.46 3.26 -1.62
CA LEU A 52 -1.41 3.79 -0.80
C LEU A 52 -0.61 4.79 -1.62
N GLU A 53 -0.32 5.97 -1.08
CA GLU A 53 0.50 6.99 -1.73
C GLU A 53 1.83 7.12 -1.00
N ALA A 54 2.94 7.06 -1.74
CA ALA A 54 4.27 7.32 -1.22
C ALA A 54 4.55 8.83 -1.20
N ASP A 55 5.45 9.28 -0.32
CA ASP A 55 5.86 10.69 -0.23
C ASP A 55 6.44 11.26 -1.54
N GLY A 56 6.87 10.41 -2.48
CA GLY A 56 7.40 10.80 -3.80
C GLY A 56 6.35 11.06 -4.88
N GLY A 57 5.06 10.86 -4.59
CA GLY A 57 3.98 10.95 -5.59
C GLY A 57 3.70 9.64 -6.34
N ASP A 58 4.48 8.58 -6.10
CA ASP A 58 4.13 7.23 -6.51
C ASP A 58 2.94 6.70 -5.69
N TRP A 59 2.18 5.77 -6.28
CA TRP A 59 1.06 5.12 -5.63
C TRP A 59 1.11 3.61 -5.82
N LEU A 60 0.45 2.89 -4.92
CA LEU A 60 0.38 1.45 -4.87
C LEU A 60 -1.06 1.04 -4.58
N GLU A 61 -1.68 0.29 -5.49
CA GLU A 61 -2.98 -0.33 -5.24
C GLU A 61 -2.79 -1.82 -4.89
N ILE A 62 -3.16 -2.21 -3.68
CA ILE A 62 -3.02 -3.58 -3.16
C ILE A 62 -4.31 -4.06 -2.52
N THR A 63 -4.47 -5.37 -2.37
CA THR A 63 -5.60 -5.91 -1.61
C THR A 63 -5.45 -5.61 -0.11
N LYS A 64 -6.56 -5.56 0.61
CA LYS A 64 -6.56 -5.46 2.09
C LYS A 64 -5.78 -6.61 2.76
N ASP A 65 -5.76 -7.78 2.14
CA ASP A 65 -5.02 -8.95 2.65
C ASP A 65 -3.50 -8.72 2.55
N THR A 66 -3.03 -8.26 1.38
CA THR A 66 -1.64 -7.83 1.19
C THR A 66 -1.26 -6.70 2.14
N LEU A 67 -2.16 -5.73 2.35
CA LEU A 67 -1.93 -4.66 3.33
C LEU A 67 -1.70 -5.24 4.73
N ALA A 68 -2.56 -6.15 5.18
CA ALA A 68 -2.48 -6.77 6.51
C ALA A 68 -1.25 -7.66 6.69
N GLU A 69 -0.78 -8.32 5.62
CA GLU A 69 0.38 -9.22 5.68
C GLU A 69 1.73 -8.47 5.63
N TYR A 70 1.80 -7.40 4.82
CA TYR A 70 3.06 -6.72 4.53
C TYR A 70 3.22 -5.36 5.24
N PHE A 71 2.14 -4.71 5.66
CA PHE A 71 2.21 -3.37 6.25
C PHE A 71 1.72 -3.33 7.70
N ALA A 72 2.31 -2.43 8.48
CA ALA A 72 1.85 -2.09 9.82
C ALA A 72 1.43 -0.63 9.86
N GLN A 73 0.29 -0.33 10.49
CA GLN A 73 -0.16 1.04 10.68
C GLN A 73 0.74 1.74 11.71
N ALA A 74 1.35 2.87 11.32
CA ALA A 74 2.13 3.72 12.22
C ALA A 74 1.18 4.47 13.17
N GLY A 75 0.72 3.78 14.20
CA GLY A 75 -0.28 4.29 15.14
C GLY A 75 -0.91 3.22 16.02
N GLU A 76 -0.91 1.95 15.59
CA GLU A 76 -1.23 0.82 16.47
C GLU A 76 -0.02 0.49 17.35
N VAL A 77 0.17 1.32 18.39
CA VAL A 77 0.82 0.86 19.61
C VAL A 77 -0.10 -0.22 20.16
N LYS A 78 0.22 -1.49 19.90
CA LYS A 78 -0.33 -2.59 20.71
C LYS A 78 0.16 -2.34 22.14
N GLN A 79 -0.70 -1.71 22.93
CA GLN A 79 -0.62 -1.80 24.38
C GLN A 79 -0.94 -3.26 24.69
N ASP A 80 0.07 -4.12 24.63
CA ASP A 80 0.02 -5.42 25.28
C ASP A 80 -0.05 -5.09 26.77
N GLY A 81 -1.27 -5.18 27.30
CA GLY A 81 -1.54 -4.97 28.71
C GLY A 81 -0.74 -5.97 29.53
N CYS A 82 -0.17 -5.46 30.62
CA CYS A 82 0.56 -6.18 31.65
C CYS A 82 -0.14 -7.46 32.14
#